data_AF-A0A2X2J1Z8-F1
#
_entry.id   AF-A0A2X2J1Z8-F1
#
_cell.length_a   1.000
_cell.length_b   1.000
_cell.length_c   1.000
_cell.angle_alpha   90.00
_cell.angle_beta   90.00
_cell.angle_gamma   90.00
#
_symmetry.space_group_name_H-M   'P 1'
#
loop_
_entity.id
_entity.type
_entity.pdbx_description
1 polymer ?
#
loop_
_entity_poly.entity_id
_entity_poly.type
_entity_poly.pdbx_seq_one_letter_code
_entity_poly.pdbx_strand_id
1 'polypeptide(L)'
;MAVGDWGRNGADHQLAVAEQMGKWADQHPNDFIISTGDNFYPSGVVSEHDPLWHYSFENIYTAFSLQWDWYPILGNHDYKSDPDAQVRYSTISRRWKMPARYYSKTFALKDGKKVLMAFIDTNPMIPEFYSNSEYGPHVAGQQPEKQLACWISYWKIRMNIGKLSSAPSLVYGRTAYNEL
;
A
#
# COMPACT_ATOMS: atom_id res chain seq x y z
N MET A 1 8.92 8.69 5.34
CA MET A 1 9.74 7.48 5.16
C MET A 1 8.92 6.47 4.36
N ALA A 2 9.57 5.61 3.56
CA ALA A 2 8.91 4.52 2.84
C ALA A 2 9.66 3.21 3.10
N VAL A 3 8.92 2.12 3.25
CA VAL A 3 9.45 0.75 3.45
C VAL A 3 8.53 -0.23 2.72
N GLY A 4 9.07 -1.35 2.23
CA GLY A 4 8.32 -2.42 1.58
C GLY A 4 8.92 -3.77 1.94
N ASP A 5 8.19 -4.85 1.66
CA ASP A 5 8.73 -6.20 1.68
C ASP A 5 9.38 -6.57 3.02
N TRP A 6 8.67 -6.39 4.14
CA TRP A 6 9.31 -6.32 5.46
C TRP A 6 8.88 -7.38 6.49
N GLY A 7 7.63 -7.81 6.56
CA GLY A 7 7.15 -8.61 7.70
C GLY A 7 7.62 -10.05 7.69
N ARG A 8 8.62 -10.37 8.53
CA ARG A 8 9.26 -11.70 8.59
C ARG A 8 9.51 -12.15 10.03
N ASN A 9 8.63 -11.81 10.96
CA ASN A 9 8.73 -12.19 12.38
C ASN A 9 10.06 -11.79 13.03
N GLY A 10 10.63 -10.65 12.61
CA GLY A 10 11.93 -10.15 13.04
C GLY A 10 13.14 -10.77 12.33
N ALA A 11 12.95 -11.77 11.46
CA ALA A 11 14.00 -12.41 10.67
C ALA A 11 14.40 -11.55 9.44
N ASP A 12 15.36 -12.04 8.65
CA ASP A 12 15.82 -11.43 7.39
C ASP A 12 16.12 -9.93 7.51
N HIS A 13 16.87 -9.59 8.56
CA HIS A 13 17.28 -8.23 8.91
C HIS A 13 16.14 -7.28 9.27
N GLN A 14 14.89 -7.74 9.40
CA GLN A 14 13.75 -6.90 9.73
C GLN A 14 13.98 -6.10 11.03
N LEU A 15 14.47 -6.76 12.09
CA LEU A 15 14.81 -6.09 13.35
C LEU A 15 15.90 -5.02 13.17
N ALA A 16 16.96 -5.35 12.42
CA ALA A 16 18.06 -4.41 12.18
C ALA A 16 17.60 -3.20 11.36
N VAL A 17 16.75 -3.40 10.35
CA VAL A 17 16.14 -2.33 9.56
C VAL A 17 15.22 -1.48 10.44
N ALA A 18 14.38 -2.08 11.28
CA ALA A 18 13.51 -1.35 12.21
C ALA A 18 14.31 -0.46 13.18
N GLU A 19 15.44 -0.96 13.70
CA GLU A 19 16.34 -0.18 14.56
C GLU A 19 16.93 1.02 13.81
N GLN A 20 17.40 0.82 12.57
CA GLN A 20 17.96 1.91 11.76
C GLN A 20 16.89 2.91 11.31
N MET A 21 15.67 2.45 11.01
CA MET A 21 14.53 3.33 10.75
C MET A 21 14.27 4.24 11.94
N GLY A 22 14.27 3.72 13.17
CA GLY A 22 14.10 4.51 14.38
C GLY A 22 15.19 5.57 14.55
N LYS A 23 16.47 5.17 14.45
CA LYS A 23 17.62 6.10 14.54
C LYS A 23 17.56 7.20 13.47
N TRP A 24 17.19 6.83 12.24
CA TRP A 24 17.05 7.77 11.15
C TRP A 24 15.91 8.77 11.39
N ALA A 25 14.74 8.27 11.80
CA ALA A 25 13.55 9.08 12.04
C ALA A 25 13.71 10.03 13.24
N ASP A 26 14.50 9.65 14.25
CA ASP A 26 14.87 10.54 15.36
C ASP A 26 15.67 11.76 14.88
N GLN A 27 16.57 11.57 13.90
CA GLN A 27 17.40 12.64 13.33
C GLN A 27 16.69 13.39 12.20
N HIS A 28 15.72 12.74 11.54
CA HIS A 28 15.00 13.26 10.39
C HIS A 28 13.49 13.11 10.61
N PRO A 29 12.86 14.06 11.33
CA PRO A 29 11.45 13.98 11.67
C PRO A 29 10.57 13.77 10.44
N ASN A 30 9.78 12.70 10.47
CA ASN A 30 8.79 12.35 9.46
C ASN A 30 7.38 12.47 10.02
N ASP A 31 6.44 12.91 9.18
CA ASP A 31 5.03 13.04 9.59
C ASP A 31 4.27 11.70 9.53
N PHE A 32 4.77 10.76 8.71
CA PHE A 32 4.15 9.44 8.48
C PHE A 32 5.15 8.46 7.83
N ILE A 33 4.70 7.21 7.73
CA ILE A 33 5.40 6.08 7.09
C ILE A 33 4.50 5.54 5.98
N ILE A 34 5.07 5.27 4.81
CA ILE A 34 4.39 4.57 3.72
C ILE A 34 4.90 3.13 3.70
N SER A 35 3.98 2.16 3.73
CA SER A 35 4.33 0.77 3.44
C SER A 35 3.93 0.44 1.99
N THR A 36 4.88 -0.03 1.18
CA THR A 36 4.68 -0.24 -0.25
C THR A 36 4.24 -1.65 -0.63
N GLY A 37 3.76 -2.44 0.34
CA GLY A 37 3.24 -3.79 0.13
C GLY A 37 4.16 -4.88 0.65
N ASP A 38 3.69 -6.12 0.50
CA ASP A 38 4.30 -7.32 1.06
C ASP A 38 4.58 -7.15 2.56
N ASN A 39 3.50 -6.81 3.27
CA ASN A 39 3.55 -6.46 4.68
C ASN A 39 3.81 -7.68 5.54
N PHE A 40 3.33 -8.87 5.14
CA PHE A 40 3.50 -10.11 5.90
C PHE A 40 3.88 -11.30 5.01
N TYR A 41 5.07 -11.85 5.24
CA TYR A 41 5.57 -13.05 4.59
C TYR A 41 5.36 -14.31 5.47
N PRO A 42 5.29 -15.49 4.83
CA PRO A 42 5.28 -15.71 3.38
C PRO A 42 3.88 -15.57 2.75
N SER A 43 2.82 -15.53 3.57
CA SER A 43 1.44 -15.68 3.09
C SER A 43 0.44 -14.77 3.81
N GLY A 44 0.77 -13.50 4.05
CA GLY A 44 -0.19 -12.56 4.62
C GLY A 44 -0.60 -12.90 6.05
N VAL A 45 -1.72 -12.31 6.49
CA VAL A 45 -2.38 -12.62 7.76
C VAL A 45 -3.73 -13.28 7.50
N VAL A 46 -4.18 -14.14 8.40
CA VAL A 46 -5.50 -14.82 8.23
C VAL A 46 -6.65 -14.06 8.89
N SER A 47 -6.35 -13.10 9.77
CA SER A 47 -7.33 -12.22 10.40
C SER A 47 -6.67 -10.97 11.00
N GLU A 48 -7.47 -9.99 11.40
CA GLU A 48 -7.05 -8.81 12.17
C GLU A 48 -6.57 -9.14 13.59
N HIS A 49 -6.76 -10.39 14.03
CA HIS A 49 -6.29 -10.91 15.32
C HIS A 49 -5.16 -11.92 15.18
N ASP A 50 -4.60 -12.07 13.98
CA ASP A 50 -3.46 -12.95 13.72
C ASP A 50 -2.23 -12.53 14.56
N PRO A 51 -1.57 -13.44 15.30
CA PRO A 51 -0.36 -13.12 16.05
C PRO A 51 0.78 -12.50 15.23
N LEU A 52 0.80 -12.70 13.91
CA LEU A 52 1.75 -12.07 12.99
C LEU A 52 1.77 -10.54 13.11
N TRP A 53 0.65 -9.91 13.47
CA TRP A 53 0.63 -8.46 13.75
C TRP A 53 1.64 -8.08 14.84
N HIS A 54 1.73 -8.88 15.91
CA HIS A 54 2.70 -8.64 16.98
C HIS A 54 4.11 -9.04 16.56
N TYR A 55 4.27 -10.20 15.93
CA TYR A 55 5.59 -10.71 15.59
C TYR A 55 6.28 -9.95 14.46
N SER A 56 5.52 -9.37 13.53
CA SER A 56 6.06 -8.70 12.35
C SER A 56 5.86 -7.18 12.36
N PHE A 57 4.94 -6.61 13.13
CA PHE A 57 4.67 -5.17 13.09
C PHE A 57 4.77 -4.48 14.45
N GLU A 58 3.93 -4.85 15.41
CA GLU A 58 3.79 -4.11 16.67
C GLU A 58 5.00 -4.25 17.59
N ASN A 59 5.61 -5.43 17.67
CA ASN A 59 6.80 -5.64 18.51
C ASN A 59 8.13 -5.45 17.75
N ILE A 60 8.07 -5.08 16.46
CA ILE A 60 9.24 -4.85 15.62
C ILE A 60 9.55 -3.36 15.52
N TYR A 61 8.55 -2.55 15.15
CA TYR A 61 8.72 -1.11 14.92
C TYR A 61 8.36 -0.32 16.18
N THR A 62 9.11 -0.54 17.26
CA THR A 62 8.79 -0.04 18.61
C THR A 62 9.36 1.35 18.93
N ALA A 63 10.30 1.86 18.11
CA ALA A 63 10.89 3.18 18.32
C ALA A 63 9.81 4.27 18.34
N PHE A 64 9.98 5.28 19.22
CA PHE A 64 9.01 6.36 19.40
C PHE A 64 8.75 7.14 18.10
N SER A 65 9.81 7.40 17.33
CA SER A 65 9.74 8.05 16.01
C SER A 65 9.06 7.22 14.92
N LEU A 66 8.68 5.97 15.20
CA LEU A 66 7.91 5.12 14.29
C LEU A 66 6.44 4.95 14.72
N GLN A 67 6.00 5.64 15.78
CA GLN A 67 4.61 5.62 16.29
C GLN A 67 3.67 6.63 15.59
N TRP A 68 4.07 7.09 14.39
CA TRP A 68 3.26 7.91 13.49
C TRP A 68 2.31 7.07 12.65
N ASP A 69 1.45 7.71 11.87
CA ASP A 69 0.56 7.00 10.94
C ASP A 69 1.39 6.23 9.89
N TRP A 70 1.03 4.96 9.69
CA TRP A 70 1.47 4.09 8.62
C TRP A 70 0.35 4.02 7.58
N TYR A 71 0.70 4.31 6.32
CA TYR A 71 -0.20 4.21 5.18
C TYR A 71 0.27 3.05 4.27
N PRO A 72 -0.27 1.84 4.48
CA PRO A 72 0.13 0.66 3.75
C PRO A 72 -0.70 0.45 2.48
N ILE A 73 -0.11 -0.24 1.51
CA ILE A 73 -0.80 -0.96 0.44
C ILE A 73 -0.54 -2.46 0.57
N LEU A 74 -1.25 -3.26 -0.22
CA LEU A 74 -1.08 -4.71 -0.28
C LEU A 74 -0.07 -5.08 -1.37
N GLY A 75 0.79 -6.05 -1.08
CA GLY A 75 1.55 -6.77 -2.09
C GLY A 75 0.93 -8.13 -2.39
N ASN A 76 1.59 -8.91 -3.24
CA ASN A 76 1.09 -10.23 -3.63
C ASN A 76 1.19 -11.24 -2.48
N HIS A 77 2.16 -11.12 -1.58
CA HIS A 77 2.25 -12.03 -0.43
C HIS A 77 1.08 -11.85 0.55
N ASP A 78 0.56 -10.62 0.66
CA ASP A 78 -0.60 -10.31 1.49
C ASP A 78 -1.90 -10.94 0.97
N TYR A 79 -1.97 -11.20 -0.34
CA TYR A 79 -3.12 -11.77 -1.04
C TYR A 79 -3.25 -13.29 -0.92
N LYS A 80 -2.30 -13.96 -0.26
CA LYS A 80 -2.31 -15.42 -0.10
C LYS A 80 -3.20 -15.92 1.04
N SER A 81 -3.58 -15.01 1.94
CA SER A 81 -4.51 -15.26 3.04
C SER A 81 -5.63 -14.21 3.00
N ASP A 82 -5.90 -13.47 4.07
CA ASP A 82 -6.98 -12.48 4.09
C ASP A 82 -6.44 -11.05 3.91
N PRO A 83 -6.41 -10.48 2.69
CA PRO A 83 -6.04 -9.07 2.50
C PRO A 83 -7.01 -8.10 3.17
N ASP A 84 -8.29 -8.46 3.36
CA ASP A 84 -9.25 -7.61 4.06
C ASP A 84 -8.99 -7.55 5.57
N ALA A 85 -8.29 -8.53 6.14
CA ALA A 85 -7.83 -8.46 7.52
C ALA A 85 -6.93 -7.25 7.77
N GLN A 86 -6.08 -6.88 6.80
CA GLN A 86 -5.26 -5.68 6.91
C GLN A 86 -6.07 -4.40 6.84
N VAL A 87 -7.19 -4.39 6.10
CA VAL A 87 -8.14 -3.27 6.15
C VAL A 87 -8.80 -3.19 7.52
N ARG A 88 -9.33 -4.31 8.03
CA ARG A 88 -10.00 -4.39 9.34
C ARG A 88 -9.07 -4.03 10.50
N TYR A 89 -7.78 -4.35 10.39
CA TYR A 89 -6.78 -4.01 11.41
C TYR A 89 -6.64 -2.49 11.66
N SER A 90 -7.06 -1.65 10.71
CA SER A 90 -7.14 -0.19 10.91
C SER A 90 -8.09 0.23 12.04
N THR A 91 -8.99 -0.67 12.46
CA THR A 91 -9.88 -0.47 13.62
C THR A 91 -9.24 -0.86 14.95
N ILE A 92 -8.13 -1.61 14.91
CA ILE A 92 -7.41 -2.12 16.08
C ILE A 92 -6.18 -1.25 16.36
N SER A 93 -5.30 -1.08 15.37
CA SER A 93 -4.06 -0.33 15.56
C SER A 93 -4.24 1.14 15.25
N ARG A 94 -3.90 2.00 16.22
CA ARG A 94 -3.98 3.46 16.07
C ARG A 94 -3.14 3.96 14.90
N ARG A 95 -2.00 3.33 14.64
CA ARG A 95 -1.02 3.77 13.63
C ARG A 95 -1.22 3.12 12.28
N TRP A 96 -2.00 2.04 12.16
CA TRP A 96 -2.29 1.41 10.87
C TRP A 96 -3.45 2.13 10.16
N LYS A 97 -3.18 2.80 9.03
CA LYS A 97 -4.17 3.61 8.29
C LYS A 97 -4.44 3.05 6.90
N MET A 98 -5.24 1.99 6.85
CA MET A 98 -5.64 1.31 5.62
C MET A 98 -7.17 1.21 5.51
N PRO A 99 -7.88 2.28 5.11
CA PRO A 99 -9.34 2.32 5.14
C PRO A 99 -10.02 1.43 4.08
N ALA A 100 -9.28 1.05 3.04
CA ALA A 100 -9.71 0.16 1.97
C ALA A 100 -8.47 -0.42 1.28
N ARG A 101 -8.64 -1.42 0.40
CA ARG A 101 -7.53 -2.02 -0.37
C ARG A 101 -6.81 -1.01 -1.27
N TYR A 102 -7.55 -0.06 -1.82
CA TYR A 102 -7.03 1.11 -2.51
C TYR A 102 -7.71 2.36 -1.96
N TYR A 103 -6.96 3.45 -1.86
CA TYR A 103 -7.47 4.70 -1.30
C TYR A 103 -6.61 5.89 -1.75
N SER A 104 -7.10 7.09 -1.42
CA SER A 104 -6.39 8.33 -1.68
C SER A 104 -6.29 9.14 -0.40
N LYS A 105 -5.20 9.88 -0.24
CA LYS A 105 -5.09 10.84 0.85
C LYS A 105 -4.42 12.11 0.37
N THR A 106 -5.04 13.24 0.73
CA THR A 106 -4.44 14.56 0.52
C THR A 106 -3.68 14.97 1.78
N PHE A 107 -2.40 15.29 1.62
CA PHE A 107 -1.52 15.81 2.66
C PHE A 107 -1.30 17.31 2.45
N ALA A 108 -1.34 18.07 3.53
CA ALA A 108 -0.95 19.48 3.52
C ALA A 108 0.56 19.58 3.71
N LEU A 109 1.21 20.41 2.91
CA LEU A 109 2.62 20.76 3.04
C LEU A 109 2.78 22.01 3.91
N LYS A 110 3.97 22.20 4.47
CA LYS A 110 4.30 23.35 5.34
C LYS A 110 4.09 24.70 4.66
N ASP A 111 4.19 24.76 3.33
CA ASP A 111 3.98 25.97 2.53
C ASP A 111 2.50 26.16 2.11
N GLY A 112 1.57 25.40 2.69
CA GLY A 112 0.13 25.48 2.41
C GLY A 112 -0.30 24.76 1.13
N LYS A 113 0.64 24.21 0.35
CA LYS A 113 0.30 23.36 -0.81
C LYS A 113 -0.27 22.02 -0.34
N LYS A 114 -0.90 21.31 -1.29
CA LYS A 114 -1.50 19.99 -1.04
C LYS A 114 -0.92 18.97 -2.00
N VAL A 115 -0.60 17.78 -1.49
CA VAL A 115 -0.18 16.62 -2.27
C VAL A 115 -1.24 15.54 -2.15
N LEU A 116 -1.77 15.07 -3.28
CA LEU A 116 -2.61 13.88 -3.30
C LEU A 116 -1.73 12.66 -3.52
N MET A 117 -1.77 11.70 -2.59
CA MET A 117 -1.15 10.40 -2.78
C MET A 117 -2.20 9.34 -3.12
N ALA A 118 -1.82 8.48 -4.05
CA ALA A 118 -2.59 7.34 -4.51
C ALA A 118 -2.01 6.05 -3.95
N PHE A 119 -2.84 5.32 -3.20
CA PHE A 119 -2.54 4.02 -2.64
C PHE A 119 -3.28 3.00 -3.51
N ILE A 120 -2.53 2.32 -4.36
CA ILE A 120 -3.04 1.49 -5.46
C ILE A 120 -2.85 0.02 -5.08
N ASP A 121 -3.93 -0.75 -5.13
CA ASP A 121 -3.86 -2.21 -5.13
C ASP A 121 -3.63 -2.71 -6.55
N THR A 122 -2.49 -3.36 -6.79
CA THR A 122 -2.10 -3.84 -8.12
C THR A 122 -2.54 -5.28 -8.37
N ASN A 123 -2.87 -6.05 -7.33
CA ASN A 123 -3.16 -7.49 -7.46
C ASN A 123 -4.39 -7.77 -8.35
N PRO A 124 -5.52 -7.03 -8.23
CA PRO A 124 -6.66 -7.19 -9.13
C PRO A 124 -6.37 -6.80 -10.59
N MET A 125 -5.24 -6.14 -10.87
CA MET A 125 -4.85 -5.75 -12.24
C MET A 125 -4.11 -6.86 -12.98
N ILE A 126 -3.78 -7.96 -12.31
CA ILE A 126 -3.03 -9.10 -12.86
C ILE A 126 -4.04 -10.18 -13.30
N PRO A 127 -4.29 -10.38 -14.61
CA PRO A 127 -5.29 -11.34 -15.09
C PRO A 127 -5.04 -12.77 -14.61
N GLU A 128 -3.78 -13.17 -14.45
CA GLU A 128 -3.36 -14.50 -14.02
C GLU A 128 -3.77 -14.81 -12.58
N PHE A 129 -4.01 -13.78 -11.75
CA PHE A 129 -4.43 -14.00 -10.36
C PHE A 129 -5.87 -14.50 -10.27
N TYR A 130 -6.72 -14.22 -11.25
CA TYR A 130 -8.12 -14.67 -11.25
C TYR A 130 -8.25 -16.18 -11.48
N SER A 131 -7.30 -16.80 -12.16
CA SER A 131 -7.27 -18.25 -12.40
C SER A 131 -6.43 -19.03 -11.37
N ASN A 132 -5.69 -18.32 -10.51
CA ASN A 132 -4.87 -18.91 -9.48
C ASN A 132 -5.71 -19.29 -8.25
N SER A 133 -5.51 -20.47 -7.67
CA SER A 133 -6.31 -20.94 -6.53
C SER A 133 -5.99 -20.24 -5.21
N GLU A 134 -4.78 -19.67 -5.07
CA GLU A 134 -4.33 -18.91 -3.90
C GLU A 134 -4.84 -17.46 -3.98
N TYR A 135 -4.66 -16.78 -5.11
CA TYR A 135 -5.04 -15.36 -5.27
C TYR A 135 -6.49 -15.14 -5.70
N GLY A 136 -7.04 -16.06 -6.49
CA GLY A 136 -8.33 -15.95 -7.18
C GLY A 136 -9.49 -15.58 -6.27
N PRO A 137 -9.68 -16.25 -5.11
CA PRO A 137 -10.74 -15.91 -4.15
C PRO A 137 -10.68 -14.46 -3.67
N HIS A 138 -9.48 -13.88 -3.60
CA HIS A 138 -9.27 -12.54 -3.05
C HIS A 138 -9.31 -11.44 -4.11
N VAL A 139 -8.99 -11.74 -5.38
CA VAL A 139 -9.19 -10.80 -6.49
C VAL A 139 -10.61 -10.87 -7.06
N ALA A 140 -11.35 -11.96 -6.80
CA ALA A 140 -12.72 -12.11 -7.26
C ALA A 140 -13.63 -10.96 -6.76
N GLY A 141 -14.35 -10.33 -7.69
CA GLY A 141 -15.25 -9.22 -7.40
C GLY A 141 -14.58 -7.87 -7.18
N GLN A 142 -13.24 -7.80 -7.21
CA GLN A 142 -12.53 -6.52 -7.27
C GLN A 142 -12.76 -5.86 -8.64
N GLN A 143 -12.75 -4.54 -8.66
CA GLN A 143 -13.05 -3.72 -9.85
C GLN A 143 -11.89 -2.76 -10.10
N PRO A 144 -10.75 -3.26 -10.65
CA PRO A 144 -9.55 -2.44 -10.87
C PRO A 144 -9.83 -1.20 -11.71
N GLU A 145 -10.78 -1.27 -12.64
CA GLU A 145 -11.22 -0.15 -13.47
C GLU A 145 -11.81 1.02 -12.66
N LYS A 146 -12.50 0.75 -11.53
CA LYS A 146 -13.04 1.82 -10.67
C LYS A 146 -11.93 2.58 -9.96
N GLN A 147 -10.92 1.86 -9.51
CA GLN A 147 -9.72 2.45 -8.93
C GLN A 147 -9.05 3.37 -9.94
N LEU A 148 -8.76 2.90 -11.16
CA LEU A 148 -8.16 3.72 -12.22
C LEU A 148 -9.07 4.89 -12.63
N ALA A 149 -10.39 4.70 -12.71
CA ALA A 149 -11.34 5.73 -13.11
C ALA A 149 -11.38 6.91 -12.12
N CYS A 150 -11.31 6.65 -10.81
CA CYS A 150 -11.18 7.71 -9.80
C CYS A 150 -9.92 8.57 -10.04
N TRP A 151 -8.80 7.94 -10.41
CA TRP A 151 -7.54 8.63 -10.65
C TRP A 151 -7.51 9.39 -11.98
N ILE A 152 -7.90 8.72 -13.07
CA ILE A 152 -7.96 9.33 -14.41
C ILE A 152 -8.92 10.52 -14.40
N SER A 153 -10.05 10.43 -13.67
CA SER A 153 -10.98 11.55 -13.53
C SER A 153 -10.35 12.71 -12.74
N TYR A 154 -9.62 12.44 -11.67
CA TYR A 154 -8.91 13.48 -10.91
C TYR A 154 -7.87 14.21 -11.78
N TRP A 155 -7.08 13.46 -12.57
CA TRP A 155 -6.09 14.04 -13.49
C TRP A 155 -6.74 14.81 -14.63
N LYS A 156 -7.82 14.28 -15.23
CA LYS A 156 -8.59 14.97 -16.27
C LYS A 156 -9.19 16.28 -15.76
N ILE A 157 -9.78 16.30 -14.56
CA ILE A 157 -10.33 17.54 -13.95
C ILE A 157 -9.22 18.56 -13.72
N ARG A 158 -8.07 18.14 -13.18
CA ARG A 158 -6.92 19.04 -12.90
C ARG A 158 -6.25 19.55 -14.17
N MET A 159 -6.19 18.77 -15.25
CA MET A 159 -5.69 19.22 -16.54
C MET A 159 -6.70 20.09 -17.31
N ASN A 160 -8.00 19.93 -17.08
CA ASN A 160 -9.04 20.79 -17.70
C ASN A 160 -9.13 22.20 -17.07
N ILE A 161 -8.42 22.49 -15.98
CA ILE A 161 -8.30 23.84 -15.41
C ILE A 161 -7.27 24.69 -16.18
N GLY A 162 -6.80 24.22 -17.33
CA GLY A 162 -5.82 24.93 -18.14
C GLY A 162 -5.73 24.43 -19.58
N LYS A 163 -6.82 24.45 -20.35
CA LYS A 163 -6.90 24.89 -21.77
C LYS A 163 -8.15 24.36 -22.47
N LEU A 164 -8.81 25.29 -23.18
CA LEU A 164 -9.59 25.02 -24.38
C LEU A 164 -8.77 24.19 -25.40
N SER A 165 -9.47 23.30 -26.09
CA SER A 165 -9.18 22.66 -27.39
C SER A 165 -8.31 21.39 -27.47
N SER A 166 -8.87 20.45 -28.25
CA SER A 166 -8.36 19.19 -28.80
C SER A 166 -7.92 18.07 -27.85
N ALA A 167 -8.73 17.01 -27.82
CA ALA A 167 -8.43 15.71 -27.24
C ALA A 167 -7.24 15.01 -27.96
N PRO A 168 -6.40 14.27 -27.23
CA PRO A 168 -5.57 13.22 -27.81
C PRO A 168 -6.13 11.82 -27.52
N SER A 169 -6.04 10.98 -28.54
CA SER A 169 -6.30 9.55 -28.58
C SER A 169 -5.46 8.77 -27.56
N LEU A 170 -6.10 7.82 -26.87
CA LEU A 170 -5.45 6.85 -25.98
C LEU A 170 -4.85 5.71 -26.82
N VAL A 171 -3.52 5.60 -26.81
CA VAL A 171 -2.80 4.40 -27.26
C VAL A 171 -2.50 3.55 -26.03
N TYR A 172 -3.10 2.36 -25.94
CA TYR A 172 -2.72 1.34 -24.96
C TYR A 172 -1.43 0.67 -25.45
N GLY A 173 -0.32 0.89 -24.75
CA GLY A 173 0.90 0.11 -24.92
C GLY A 173 0.72 -1.26 -24.27
N ARG A 174 0.64 -2.32 -25.07
CA ARG A 174 0.92 -3.70 -24.62
C ARG A 174 2.42 -3.79 -24.36
N THR A 175 2.81 -4.11 -23.13
CA THR A 175 4.17 -4.59 -22.87
C THR A 175 4.14 -6.11 -22.95
N ALA A 176 4.88 -6.65 -23.90
CA ALA A 176 5.05 -8.07 -24.12
C ALA A 176 5.82 -8.70 -22.94
N TYR A 177 5.35 -9.87 -22.52
CA TYR A 177 6.14 -10.85 -21.80
C TYR A 177 7.40 -11.19 -22.61
N ASN A 178 8.56 -11.21 -21.96
CA ASN A 178 9.71 -11.99 -22.42
C ASN A 178 10.36 -12.65 -21.22
N GLU A 179 10.46 -13.96 -21.34
CA GLU A 179 11.17 -14.93 -20.52
C GLU A 179 12.66 -14.56 -20.38
N LEU A 180 13.21 -14.72 -19.17
CA LEU A 180 14.53 -15.28 -18.86
C LEU A 180 14.50 -15.88 -17.45
#